data_AF-A0A7W2TH41-F1
#
_entry.id   AF-A0A7W2TH41-F1
#
_cell.length_a   1.000
_cell.length_b   1.000
_cell.length_c   1.000
_cell.angle_alpha   90.00
_cell.angle_beta   90.00
_cell.angle_gamma   90.00
#
_symmetry.space_group_name_H-M   'P 1'
#
loop_
_entity.id
_entity.type
_entity.pdbx_description
1 polymer ?
#
loop_
_entity_poly.entity_id
_entity_poly.type
_entity_poly.pdbx_seq_one_letter_code
_entity_poly.pdbx_strand_id
1 'polypeptide(L)'
;MSKLPIKLHVISELDEINQLIIPLKALADRERAAIYGLTGMVYTPHIDDYMQVSIKKAAILACLKEQGILALSKVELISTALDSLHKRARNNAIVEYDGNRYQRRFSPLKLSKSGKVVSKWARYWFLQSPNGKVDTEWEYQVREIWPTYFLIRTIDL
;
A
#
# COMPACT_ATOMS: atom_id res chain seq x y z
N MET A 1 -13.27 5.05 -25.27
CA MET A 1 -12.58 3.99 -24.51
C MET A 1 -13.64 3.17 -23.79
N SER A 2 -13.96 1.98 -24.28
CA SER A 2 -14.87 1.06 -23.61
C SER A 2 -14.25 0.65 -22.27
N LYS A 3 -14.88 1.03 -21.15
CA LYS A 3 -14.51 0.47 -19.85
C LYS A 3 -14.66 -1.04 -19.97
N LEU A 4 -13.56 -1.79 -19.83
CA LEU A 4 -13.63 -3.23 -19.67
C LEU A 4 -14.65 -3.53 -18.57
N PRO A 5 -15.52 -4.54 -18.72
CA PRO A 5 -16.48 -4.88 -17.69
C PRO A 5 -15.70 -5.13 -16.40
N ILE A 6 -16.04 -4.39 -15.35
CA ILE A 6 -15.45 -4.57 -14.02
C ILE A 6 -15.82 -6.00 -13.62
N LYS A 7 -14.83 -6.89 -13.58
CA LYS A 7 -15.03 -8.25 -13.08
C LYS A 7 -15.52 -8.10 -11.63
N LEU A 8 -16.75 -8.52 -11.38
CA LEU A 8 -17.29 -8.52 -10.03
C LEU A 8 -16.57 -9.61 -9.25
N HIS A 9 -16.11 -9.24 -8.05
CA HIS A 9 -15.53 -10.18 -7.09
C HIS A 9 -16.58 -10.60 -6.06
N VAL A 10 -16.43 -11.80 -5.52
CA VAL A 10 -17.26 -12.35 -4.44
C VAL A 10 -16.44 -12.51 -3.15
N ILE A 11 -17.12 -12.58 -2.00
CA ILE A 11 -16.44 -12.69 -0.68
C ILE A 11 -15.55 -13.94 -0.60
N SER A 12 -15.93 -15.06 -1.22
CA SER A 12 -15.11 -16.29 -1.17
C SER A 12 -13.72 -16.11 -1.77
N GLU A 13 -13.57 -15.25 -2.79
CA GLU A 13 -12.24 -14.94 -3.37
C GLU A 13 -11.34 -14.23 -2.35
N LEU A 14 -11.92 -13.45 -1.41
CA LEU A 14 -11.19 -12.82 -0.32
C LEU A 14 -10.69 -13.87 0.69
N ASP A 15 -11.50 -14.89 0.98
CA ASP A 15 -11.10 -15.98 1.88
C ASP A 15 -9.99 -16.83 1.27
N GLU A 16 -10.12 -17.18 -0.01
CA GLU A 16 -9.10 -17.92 -0.76
C GLU A 16 -7.76 -17.18 -0.77
N ILE A 17 -7.77 -15.88 -1.08
CA ILE A 17 -6.52 -15.11 -1.14
C ILE A 17 -5.89 -14.89 0.23
N ASN A 18 -6.70 -14.81 1.29
CA ASN A 18 -6.19 -14.75 2.67
C ASN A 18 -5.44 -16.03 3.05
N GLN A 19 -5.96 -17.20 2.68
CA GLN A 19 -5.28 -18.47 2.92
C GLN A 19 -3.96 -18.58 2.15
N LEU A 20 -3.90 -18.04 0.93
CA LEU A 20 -2.67 -18.01 0.12
C LEU A 20 -1.62 -17.04 0.68
N ILE A 21 -2.03 -15.90 1.24
CA ILE A 21 -1.10 -14.86 1.72
C ILE A 21 -0.30 -15.30 2.94
N ILE A 22 -0.90 -16.07 3.86
CA ILE A 22 -0.27 -16.45 5.13
C ILE A 22 1.10 -17.13 4.93
N PRO A 23 1.20 -18.24 4.16
CA PRO A 23 2.49 -18.91 3.95
C PRO A 23 3.48 -18.04 3.15
N LEU A 24 3.01 -17.28 2.16
CA LEU A 24 3.85 -16.39 1.37
C LEU A 24 4.47 -15.27 2.20
N LYS A 25 3.70 -14.70 3.13
CA LYS A 25 4.19 -13.68 4.05
C LYS A 25 5.33 -14.22 4.90
N ALA A 26 5.19 -15.45 5.41
CA ALA A 26 6.25 -16.07 6.23
C ALA A 26 7.55 -16.28 5.44
N LEU A 27 7.46 -16.68 4.16
CA LEU A 27 8.63 -16.80 3.28
C LEU A 27 9.24 -15.44 2.96
N ALA A 28 8.42 -14.45 2.62
CA ALA A 28 8.86 -13.09 2.32
C ALA A 28 9.56 -12.44 3.53
N ASP A 29 9.04 -12.64 4.74
CA ASP A 29 9.66 -12.09 5.96
C ASP A 29 11.03 -12.73 6.25
N ARG A 30 11.17 -14.05 6.02
CA ARG A 30 12.47 -14.73 6.12
C ARG A 30 13.45 -14.22 5.07
N GLU A 31 13.01 -14.05 3.83
CA GLU A 31 13.82 -13.52 2.75
C GLU A 31 14.28 -12.08 3.05
N ARG A 32 13.38 -11.21 3.52
CA ARG A 32 13.70 -9.85 3.97
C ARG A 32 14.78 -9.82 5.05
N ALA A 33 14.68 -10.71 6.03
CA ALA A 33 15.67 -10.82 7.10
C ALA A 33 17.03 -11.27 6.53
N ALA A 34 17.04 -12.22 5.60
CA ALA A 34 18.26 -12.74 4.99
C ALA A 34 18.98 -11.71 4.10
N ILE A 35 18.24 -10.81 3.45
CA ILE A 35 18.82 -9.77 2.57
C ILE A 35 19.15 -8.46 3.30
N TYR A 36 18.89 -8.38 4.60
CA TYR A 36 19.12 -7.15 5.37
C TYR A 36 20.61 -6.76 5.33
N GLY A 37 20.88 -5.53 4.89
CA GLY A 37 22.25 -5.02 4.74
C GLY A 37 22.93 -5.36 3.41
N LEU A 38 22.29 -6.16 2.54
CA LEU A 38 22.76 -6.35 1.18
C LEU A 38 22.49 -5.11 0.34
N THR A 39 23.39 -4.83 -0.60
CA THR A 39 23.27 -3.73 -1.56
C THR A 39 23.42 -4.26 -2.99
N GLY A 40 22.84 -3.55 -3.96
CA GLY A 40 22.81 -3.99 -5.35
C GLY A 40 21.55 -4.81 -5.70
N MET A 41 21.61 -5.51 -6.83
CA MET A 41 20.49 -6.31 -7.33
C MET A 41 20.44 -7.65 -6.58
N VAL A 42 19.38 -7.86 -5.80
CA VAL A 42 19.14 -9.09 -5.04
C VAL A 42 17.91 -9.76 -5.61
N TYR A 43 18.03 -11.04 -5.96
CA TYR A 43 16.89 -11.84 -6.38
C TYR A 43 16.00 -12.12 -5.16
N THR A 44 14.72 -11.73 -5.23
CA THR A 44 13.78 -11.77 -4.09
C THR A 44 12.41 -12.36 -4.49
N PRO A 45 12.38 -13.62 -4.96
CA PRO A 45 11.18 -14.24 -5.49
C PRO A 45 10.04 -14.32 -4.47
N HIS A 46 10.34 -14.56 -3.20
CA HIS A 46 9.28 -14.71 -2.19
C HIS A 46 8.65 -13.38 -1.82
N ILE A 47 9.44 -12.31 -1.76
CA ILE A 47 8.94 -10.94 -1.62
C ILE A 47 8.08 -10.58 -2.84
N ASP A 48 8.54 -10.89 -4.05
CA ASP A 48 7.82 -10.60 -5.29
C ASP A 48 6.46 -11.34 -5.34
N ASP A 49 6.45 -12.63 -5.06
CA ASP A 49 5.22 -13.45 -5.00
C ASP A 49 4.23 -12.92 -3.96
N TYR A 50 4.71 -12.65 -2.74
CA TYR A 50 3.90 -12.05 -1.68
C TYR A 50 3.30 -10.70 -2.12
N MET A 51 4.07 -9.88 -2.84
CA MET A 51 3.61 -8.60 -3.35
C MET A 51 2.56 -8.75 -4.45
N GLN A 52 2.73 -9.67 -5.39
CA GLN A 52 1.73 -9.92 -6.43
C GLN A 52 0.39 -10.36 -5.84
N VAL A 53 0.42 -11.26 -4.84
CA VAL A 53 -0.81 -11.71 -4.17
C VAL A 53 -1.42 -10.58 -3.33
N SER A 54 -0.60 -9.75 -2.67
CA SER A 54 -1.08 -8.57 -1.93
C SER A 54 -1.80 -7.57 -2.85
N ILE A 55 -1.29 -7.32 -4.05
CA ILE A 55 -1.95 -6.46 -5.05
C ILE A 55 -3.31 -7.05 -5.47
N LYS A 56 -3.37 -8.36 -5.72
CA LYS A 56 -4.62 -9.03 -6.06
C LYS A 56 -5.64 -8.93 -4.92
N LYS A 57 -5.20 -9.10 -3.67
CA LYS A 57 -6.06 -8.94 -2.48
C LYS A 57 -6.62 -7.52 -2.40
N ALA A 58 -5.77 -6.51 -2.58
CA ALA A 58 -6.21 -5.12 -2.58
C ALA A 58 -7.23 -4.83 -3.70
N ALA A 59 -7.07 -5.41 -4.89
CA ALA A 59 -8.04 -5.28 -5.97
C ALA A 59 -9.40 -5.92 -5.65
N ILE A 60 -9.39 -7.11 -5.05
CA ILE A 60 -10.62 -7.78 -4.57
C ILE A 60 -11.31 -6.92 -3.52
N LEU A 61 -10.57 -6.44 -2.51
CA LEU A 61 -11.10 -5.57 -1.46
C LEU A 61 -11.70 -4.28 -2.03
N ALA A 62 -11.01 -3.62 -2.96
CA ALA A 62 -11.51 -2.41 -3.60
C ALA A 62 -12.82 -2.69 -4.35
N CYS A 63 -12.91 -3.79 -5.10
CA CYS A 63 -14.11 -4.16 -5.82
C CYS A 63 -15.29 -4.47 -4.87
N LEU A 64 -15.05 -5.24 -3.81
CA LEU A 64 -16.08 -5.55 -2.81
C LEU A 64 -16.61 -4.30 -2.09
N LYS A 65 -15.74 -3.30 -1.87
CA LYS A 65 -16.14 -1.99 -1.32
C LYS A 65 -16.96 -1.17 -2.31
N GLU A 66 -16.55 -1.13 -3.59
CA GLU A 66 -17.30 -0.46 -4.66
C GLU A 66 -18.69 -1.06 -4.87
N GLN A 67 -18.83 -2.37 -4.68
CA GLN A 67 -20.13 -3.07 -4.71
C GLN A 67 -21.00 -2.80 -3.47
N GLY A 68 -20.47 -2.15 -2.43
CA GLY A 68 -21.17 -1.92 -1.16
C GLY A 68 -21.27 -3.15 -0.26
N ILE A 69 -20.56 -4.24 -0.58
CA ILE A 69 -20.51 -5.46 0.23
C ILE A 69 -19.64 -5.23 1.47
N LEU A 70 -18.53 -4.51 1.31
CA LEU A 70 -17.64 -4.11 2.40
C LEU A 70 -17.70 -2.61 2.64
N ALA A 71 -17.67 -2.20 3.90
CA ALA A 71 -17.50 -0.80 4.25
C ALA A 71 -16.06 -0.33 3.97
N LEU A 72 -15.91 0.96 3.69
CA LEU A 72 -14.59 1.60 3.66
C LEU A 72 -13.94 1.54 5.05
N SER A 73 -12.64 1.31 5.08
CA SER A 73 -11.89 1.26 6.34
C SER A 73 -11.71 2.66 6.93
N LYS A 74 -11.43 2.73 8.24
CA LYS A 74 -11.09 3.99 8.92
C LYS A 74 -9.89 4.69 8.24
N VAL A 75 -8.91 3.92 7.77
CA VAL A 75 -7.73 4.44 7.06
C VAL A 75 -8.12 5.13 5.75
N GLU A 76 -9.02 4.55 4.96
CA GLU A 76 -9.48 5.13 3.70
C GLU A 76 -10.26 6.44 3.92
N LEU A 77 -11.19 6.42 4.88
CA LEU A 77 -12.02 7.58 5.20
C LEU A 77 -11.17 8.76 5.68
N ILE A 78 -10.28 8.51 6.65
CA ILE A 78 -9.41 9.54 7.20
C ILE A 78 -8.39 10.01 6.18
N SER A 79 -7.78 9.11 5.40
CA SER A 79 -6.83 9.50 4.36
C SER A 79 -7.48 10.40 3.32
N THR A 80 -8.72 10.10 2.92
CA THR A 80 -9.51 10.93 1.99
C THR A 80 -9.82 12.31 2.58
N ALA A 81 -10.22 12.36 3.86
CA ALA A 81 -10.46 13.62 4.56
C ALA A 81 -9.20 14.47 4.65
N LEU A 82 -8.07 13.88 5.07
CA LEU A 82 -6.78 14.54 5.18
C LEU A 82 -6.27 15.03 3.82
N ASP A 83 -6.47 14.26 2.75
CA ASP A 83 -6.12 14.68 1.39
C ASP A 83 -6.94 15.88 0.91
N SER A 84 -8.23 15.94 1.30
CA SER A 84 -9.09 17.08 0.98
C SER A 84 -8.71 18.34 1.76
N LEU A 85 -8.44 18.20 3.07
CA LEU A 85 -8.08 19.30 3.97
C LEU A 85 -6.66 19.82 3.71
N HIS A 86 -5.72 18.92 3.45
CA HIS A 86 -4.29 19.22 3.37
C HIS A 86 -3.68 18.87 2.01
N LYS A 87 -4.35 19.28 0.93
CA LYS A 87 -3.93 19.03 -0.48
C LYS A 87 -2.46 19.37 -0.76
N ARG A 88 -1.93 20.42 -0.12
CA ARG A 88 -0.56 20.93 -0.31
C ARG A 88 0.44 20.46 0.76
N ALA A 89 0.06 19.51 1.62
CA ALA A 89 0.96 18.96 2.62
C ALA A 89 2.22 18.36 1.97
N ARG A 90 3.38 18.84 2.41
CA ARG A 90 4.70 18.35 1.98
C ARG A 90 5.01 17.01 2.63
N ASN A 91 6.03 16.31 2.12
CA ASN A 91 6.53 15.10 2.76
C ASN A 91 6.94 15.38 4.22
N ASN A 92 6.65 14.44 5.11
CA ASN A 92 6.84 14.51 6.57
C ASN A 92 6.04 15.59 7.30
N ALA A 93 5.12 16.32 6.64
CA ALA A 93 4.25 17.25 7.33
C ALA A 93 3.37 16.50 8.35
N ILE A 94 3.24 17.07 9.55
CA ILE A 94 2.39 16.53 10.62
C ILE A 94 1.18 17.45 10.72
N VAL A 95 -0.02 16.85 10.72
CA VAL A 95 -1.29 17.56 10.85
C VAL A 95 -2.15 16.89 11.92
N GLU A 96 -3.05 17.64 12.52
CA GLU A 96 -4.01 17.12 13.50
C GLU A 96 -5.38 16.96 12.87
N TYR A 97 -6.00 15.81 13.15
CA TYR A 97 -7.34 15.49 12.70
C TYR A 97 -8.01 14.58 13.72
N ASP A 98 -9.20 14.96 14.19
CA ASP A 98 -9.97 14.17 15.16
C ASP A 98 -9.14 13.75 16.40
N GLY A 99 -8.41 14.70 16.98
CA GLY A 99 -7.57 14.49 18.17
C GLY A 99 -6.31 13.63 17.94
N ASN A 100 -6.05 13.19 16.70
CA ASN A 100 -4.93 12.35 16.34
C ASN A 100 -3.94 13.10 15.44
N ARG A 101 -2.66 12.70 15.49
CA ARG A 101 -1.58 13.29 14.68
C ARG A 101 -1.27 12.40 13.49
N TYR A 102 -1.26 12.96 12.30
CA TYR A 102 -1.00 12.25 11.05
C TYR A 102 0.21 12.82 10.35
N GLN A 103 1.13 11.95 9.95
CA GLN A 103 2.32 12.29 9.18
C GLN A 103 2.12 11.96 7.70
N ARG A 104 2.36 12.94 6.84
CA ARG A 104 2.38 12.77 5.39
C ARG A 104 3.64 12.01 4.98
N ARG A 105 3.51 10.94 4.21
CA ARG A 105 4.66 10.17 3.69
C ARG A 105 4.53 9.94 2.19
N PHE A 106 5.66 10.07 1.51
CA PHE A 106 5.76 9.92 0.07
C PHE A 106 6.66 8.72 -0.25
N SER A 107 6.18 7.84 -1.15
CA SER A 107 6.98 6.74 -1.71
C SER A 107 7.11 6.90 -3.23
N PRO A 108 8.26 6.56 -3.83
CA PRO A 108 8.38 6.51 -5.28
C PRO A 108 7.41 5.48 -5.86
N LEU A 109 6.51 5.93 -6.74
CA LEU A 109 5.53 5.04 -7.39
C LEU A 109 5.93 4.69 -8.82
N LYS A 110 6.59 5.62 -9.51
CA LYS A 110 7.06 5.43 -10.88
C LYS A 110 8.33 6.22 -11.13
N LEU A 111 9.28 5.61 -11.83
CA LEU A 111 10.50 6.26 -12.29
C LEU A 111 10.34 6.82 -13.71
N SER A 112 11.24 7.72 -14.11
CA SER A 112 11.44 8.15 -15.48
C SER A 112 11.97 6.99 -16.34
N LYS A 113 11.98 7.13 -17.68
CA LYS A 113 12.52 6.11 -18.59
C LYS A 113 13.96 5.69 -18.27
N SER A 114 14.78 6.61 -17.78
CA SER A 114 16.18 6.33 -17.41
C SER A 114 16.33 5.65 -16.04
N GLY A 115 15.25 5.46 -15.27
CA GLY A 115 15.29 4.97 -13.90
C GLY A 115 15.87 5.96 -12.87
N LYS A 116 16.43 7.10 -13.29
CA LYS A 116 17.18 8.01 -12.41
C LYS A 116 16.33 9.00 -11.63
N VAL A 117 15.14 9.34 -12.12
CA VAL A 117 14.28 10.37 -11.51
C VAL A 117 12.91 9.79 -11.19
N VAL A 118 12.35 10.12 -10.01
CA VAL A 118 10.98 9.75 -9.66
C VAL A 118 10.00 10.64 -10.41
N SER A 119 9.18 10.06 -11.28
CA SER A 119 8.18 10.79 -12.07
C SER A 119 6.83 10.90 -11.35
N LYS A 120 6.48 9.91 -10.52
CA LYS A 120 5.24 9.89 -9.74
C LYS A 120 5.52 9.43 -8.32
N TRP A 121 4.94 10.14 -7.37
CA TRP A 121 4.99 9.82 -5.94
C TRP A 121 3.62 9.31 -5.49
N ALA A 122 3.62 8.19 -4.77
CA ALA A 122 2.50 7.80 -3.94
C ALA A 122 2.49 8.68 -2.69
N ARG A 123 1.31 9.12 -2.27
CA ARG A 123 1.12 9.93 -1.07
C ARG A 123 0.13 9.22 -0.17
N TYR A 124 0.47 9.13 1.10
CA TYR A 124 -0.37 8.48 2.10
C TYR A 124 -0.08 9.10 3.47
N TRP A 125 -0.91 8.75 4.45
CA TRP A 125 -0.83 9.27 5.81
C TRP A 125 -0.55 8.13 6.78
N PHE A 126 0.33 8.39 7.75
CA PHE A 126 0.57 7.51 8.87
C PHE A 126 0.09 8.15 10.16
N LEU A 127 -0.71 7.42 10.93
CA LEU A 127 -1.03 7.81 12.30
C LEU A 127 0.24 7.77 13.15
N GLN A 128 0.45 8.83 13.94
CA GLN A 128 1.52 8.88 14.93
C GLN A 128 0.97 8.50 16.30
N SER A 129 1.70 7.61 16.96
CA SER A 129 1.55 7.32 18.38
C SER A 129 2.02 8.52 19.23
N PRO A 130 1.62 8.61 20.51
CA PRO A 130 2.03 9.72 21.39
C PRO A 130 3.55 9.90 21.53
N ASN A 131 4.32 8.84 21.31
CA ASN A 131 5.79 8.85 21.32
C ASN A 131 6.42 9.31 19.97
N GLY A 132 5.62 9.76 19.01
CA GLY A 132 6.06 10.20 17.68
C GLY A 132 6.43 9.07 16.72
N LYS A 133 6.31 7.80 17.11
CA LYS A 133 6.44 6.66 16.21
C LYS A 133 5.19 6.49 15.37
N VAL A 134 5.32 5.83 14.22
CA VAL A 134 4.17 5.42 13.42
C VAL A 134 3.42 4.31 14.15
N ASP A 135 2.09 4.39 14.16
CA ASP A 135 1.24 3.32 14.65
C ASP A 135 1.34 2.09 13.73
N THR A 136 1.73 0.95 14.32
CA THR A 136 2.02 -0.27 13.55
C THR A 136 0.80 -0.84 12.84
N GLU A 137 -0.37 -0.78 13.48
CA GLU A 137 -1.62 -1.30 12.93
C GLU A 137 -2.09 -0.43 11.76
N TRP A 138 -1.99 0.89 11.91
CA TRP A 138 -2.25 1.83 10.83
C TRP A 138 -1.31 1.60 9.65
N GLU A 139 -0.01 1.42 9.89
CA GLU A 139 0.95 1.11 8.82
C GLU A 139 0.60 -0.19 8.09
N TYR A 140 0.22 -1.24 8.83
CA TYR A 140 -0.21 -2.51 8.25
C TYR A 140 -1.41 -2.31 7.31
N GLN A 141 -2.46 -1.64 7.78
CA GLN A 141 -3.66 -1.38 6.98
C GLN A 141 -3.36 -0.53 5.74
N VAL A 142 -2.53 0.52 5.86
CA VAL A 142 -2.12 1.33 4.70
C VAL A 142 -1.42 0.47 3.64
N ARG A 143 -0.55 -0.46 4.06
CA ARG A 143 0.17 -1.37 3.16
C ARG A 143 -0.74 -2.42 2.53
N GLU A 144 -1.77 -2.86 3.25
CA GLU A 144 -2.77 -3.79 2.73
C GLU A 144 -3.71 -3.12 1.72
N ILE A 145 -4.11 -1.88 1.97
CA ILE A 145 -5.02 -1.13 1.09
C ILE A 145 -4.29 -0.68 -0.18
N TRP A 146 -3.06 -0.19 -0.06
CA TRP A 146 -2.27 0.31 -1.19
C TRP A 146 -0.89 -0.37 -1.30
N PRO A 147 -0.83 -1.69 -1.53
CA PRO A 147 0.45 -2.41 -1.65
C PRO A 147 1.31 -1.86 -2.79
N THR A 148 0.66 -1.38 -3.86
CA THR A 148 1.34 -0.76 -5.01
C THR A 148 2.10 0.53 -4.67
N TYR A 149 1.79 1.22 -3.57
CA TYR A 149 2.53 2.41 -3.13
C TYR A 149 3.93 2.07 -2.65
N PHE A 150 4.18 0.81 -2.32
CA PHE A 150 5.44 0.31 -1.80
C PHE A 150 6.22 -0.48 -2.86
N LEU A 151 5.77 -0.42 -4.11
CA LEU A 151 6.43 -1.00 -5.26
C LEU A 151 6.85 0.11 -6.22
N ILE A 152 8.14 0.14 -6.55
CA ILE A 152 8.63 1.02 -7.60
C ILE A 152 8.40 0.32 -8.94
N ARG A 153 7.47 0.82 -9.75
CA ARG A 153 7.36 0.36 -11.13
C ARG A 153 8.55 0.91 -11.90
N THR A 154 9.54 0.06 -12.18
CA THR A 154 10.47 0.28 -13.28
C THR A 154 9.65 0.22 -14.58
N ILE A 155 9.87 1.19 -15.46
CA ILE A 155 9.36 1.06 -16.82
C ILE A 155 10.24 -0.04 -17.43
N ASP A 156 9.72 -1.26 -17.53
CA ASP A 156 10.28 -2.20 -18.50
C ASP A 156 10.10 -1.55 -19.88
N LEU A 157 11.24 -1.34 -20.55
CA LEU A 157 11.33 -0.82 -21.91
C LEU A 157 10.76 -1.83 -22.91
#